data_AF-A7T8M7-F1
#
_entry.id   AF-A7T8M7-F1
#
_cell.length_a   1.000
_cell.length_b   1.000
_cell.length_c   1.000
_cell.angle_alpha   90.00
_cell.angle_beta   90.00
_cell.angle_gamma   90.00
#
_symmetry.space_group_name_H-M   'P 1'
#
loop_
_entity.id
_entity.type
_entity.pdbx_description
1 polymer ?
#
loop_
_entity_poly.entity_id
_entity_poly.type
_entity_poly.pdbx_seq_one_letter_code
_entity_poly.pdbx_strand_id
1 'polypeptide(L)'
;VPRFMQSMVSKRVRTGESAVLECKASGSPMPRFTWYKDDKKVTLSARVVAHGQLLVFVTVLPGDEGTYTCQVSNSLGTARQNTRLTVV
;
A
#
# COMPACT_ATOMS: atom_id res chain seq x y z
N VAL A 1 -18.79 1.23 -7.91
CA VAL A 1 -17.41 0.88 -8.33
C VAL A 1 -16.41 1.48 -7.35
N PRO A 2 -15.26 0.85 -7.09
CA PRO A 2 -14.25 1.37 -6.16
C PRO A 2 -13.68 2.70 -6.65
N ARG A 3 -13.42 3.65 -5.74
CA ARG A 3 -12.83 4.96 -6.03
C ARG A 3 -11.87 5.38 -4.93
N PHE A 4 -10.76 6.00 -5.31
CA PHE A 4 -9.84 6.62 -4.36
C PHE A 4 -10.43 7.94 -3.85
N MET A 5 -10.37 8.13 -2.55
CA MET A 5 -10.83 9.37 -1.90
C MET A 5 -9.73 10.43 -1.86
N GLN A 6 -8.47 9.99 -1.87
CA GLN A 6 -7.30 10.86 -1.83
C GLN A 6 -6.14 10.18 -2.55
N SER A 7 -5.24 10.99 -3.11
CA SER A 7 -3.98 10.48 -3.63
C SER A 7 -3.06 9.97 -2.54
N MET A 8 -2.48 8.79 -2.76
CA MET A 8 -1.44 8.26 -1.90
C MET A 8 -0.22 9.19 -1.85
N VAL A 9 0.43 9.23 -0.68
CA VAL A 9 1.57 10.12 -0.42
C VAL A 9 2.86 9.32 -0.43
N SER A 10 3.85 9.80 -1.18
CA SER A 10 5.21 9.23 -1.20
C SER A 10 5.89 9.46 0.15
N LYS A 11 6.64 8.46 0.62
CA LYS A 11 7.36 8.50 1.90
C LYS A 11 8.85 8.34 1.71
N ARG A 12 9.60 9.06 2.54
CA ARG A 12 11.05 8.92 2.70
C ARG A 12 11.30 8.60 4.17
N VAL A 13 11.85 7.42 4.46
CA VAL A 13 11.94 6.87 5.82
C VAL A 13 13.33 6.31 6.05
N ARG A 14 13.90 6.49 7.25
CA ARG A 14 15.23 5.95 7.53
C ARG A 14 15.18 4.45 7.74
N THR A 15 16.26 3.77 7.38
CA THR A 15 16.44 2.35 7.73
C THR A 15 16.31 2.18 9.25
N GLY A 16 15.52 1.19 9.69
CA GLY A 16 15.26 0.91 11.10
C GLY A 16 14.02 1.62 11.67
N GLU A 17 13.50 2.67 11.02
CA GLU A 17 12.26 3.33 11.44
C GLU A 17 11.02 2.54 10.96
N SER A 18 9.85 2.88 11.51
CA SER A 18 8.57 2.35 11.03
C SER A 18 7.99 3.20 9.91
N ALA A 19 7.18 2.60 9.05
CA ALA A 19 6.48 3.31 7.99
C ALA A 19 5.05 2.80 7.82
N VAL A 20 4.16 3.67 7.36
CA VAL A 20 2.79 3.32 6.98
C VAL A 20 2.48 3.95 5.64
N LEU A 21 2.12 3.14 4.65
CA LEU A 21 1.51 3.58 3.41
C LEU A 21 0.00 3.47 3.55
N GLU A 22 -0.71 4.54 3.24
CA GLU A 22 -2.16 4.62 3.37
C GLU A 22 -2.81 4.78 1.99
N CYS A 23 -3.86 4.01 1.78
CA CYS A 23 -4.66 3.97 0.57
C CYS A 23 -6.14 4.14 0.94
N LYS A 24 -6.65 5.37 0.81
CA LYS A 24 -8.05 5.69 1.12
C LYS A 24 -8.93 5.46 -0.09
N ALA A 25 -9.81 4.47 -0.01
CA ALA A 25 -10.74 4.17 -1.08
C ALA A 25 -12.10 3.75 -0.52
N SER A 26 -13.15 4.08 -1.26
CA SER A 26 -14.52 3.71 -0.95
C SER A 26 -15.16 2.97 -2.13
N GLY A 27 -16.24 2.25 -1.84
CA GLY A 27 -17.02 1.54 -2.84
C GLY A 27 -18.14 0.75 -2.20
N SER A 28 -19.21 0.57 -2.95
CA SER A 28 -20.27 -0.39 -2.63
C SER A 28 -20.38 -1.39 -3.78
N PRO A 29 -20.31 -2.71 -3.54
CA PRO A 29 -20.01 -3.38 -2.25
C PRO A 29 -18.62 -3.01 -1.68
N MET A 30 -18.41 -3.21 -0.37
CA MET A 30 -17.16 -2.87 0.30
C MET A 30 -15.96 -3.52 -0.43
N PRO A 31 -14.97 -2.75 -0.90
CA PRO A 31 -13.95 -3.28 -1.76
C PRO A 31 -12.79 -3.90 -0.95
N ARG A 32 -12.10 -4.87 -1.55
CA ARG A 32 -10.92 -5.52 -0.99
C ARG A 32 -9.66 -4.77 -1.44
N PHE A 33 -8.69 -4.68 -0.53
CA PHE A 33 -7.40 -4.04 -0.78
C PHE A 33 -6.34 -5.09 -1.04
N THR A 34 -5.49 -4.86 -2.03
CA THR A 34 -4.32 -5.70 -2.35
C THR A 34 -3.14 -4.80 -2.65
N TRP A 35 -2.00 -5.10 -2.05
CA TRP A 35 -0.78 -4.32 -2.19
C TRP A 35 0.22 -5.03 -3.08
N TYR A 36 0.89 -4.26 -3.94
CA TYR A 36 1.98 -4.70 -4.80
C TYR A 36 3.19 -3.81 -4.57
N LYS A 37 4.38 -4.39 -4.67
CA LYS A 37 5.66 -3.70 -4.74
C LYS A 37 6.30 -4.04 -6.08
N ASP A 38 6.57 -3.03 -6.89
CA ASP A 38 7.19 -3.18 -8.21
C ASP A 38 6.48 -4.27 -9.05
N ASP A 39 5.15 -4.13 -9.13
CA ASP A 39 4.20 -5.02 -9.81
C ASP A 39 4.08 -6.46 -9.27
N LYS A 40 4.83 -6.80 -8.22
CA LYS A 40 4.72 -8.09 -7.52
C LYS A 40 3.89 -7.94 -6.26
N LYS A 41 3.00 -8.90 -5.99
CA LYS A 41 2.19 -8.87 -4.77
C LYS A 41 3.10 -8.83 -3.54
N VAL A 42 2.80 -7.94 -2.58
CA VAL A 42 3.59 -7.81 -1.37
C VAL A 42 3.49 -9.11 -0.55
N THR A 43 4.64 -9.65 -0.17
CA THR A 43 4.74 -10.75 0.78
C THR A 43 4.59 -10.21 2.20
N LEU A 44 3.49 -10.58 2.86
CA LEU A 44 3.25 -10.21 4.25
C LEU A 44 4.13 -11.04 5.19
N SER A 45 4.52 -10.44 6.31
CA SER A 45 5.35 -11.06 7.34
C SER A 45 5.09 -10.41 8.70
N ALA A 46 5.77 -10.87 9.76
CA ALA A 46 5.73 -10.18 11.05
C ALA A 46 6.21 -8.72 10.98
N ARG A 47 7.03 -8.37 9.98
CA ARG A 47 7.58 -7.02 9.78
C ARG A 47 6.73 -6.15 8.84
N VAL A 48 6.03 -6.76 7.89
CA VAL A 48 5.25 -6.07 6.86
C VAL A 48 3.81 -6.60 6.89
N VAL A 49 2.88 -5.79 7.38
CA VAL A 49 1.50 -6.19 7.67
C VAL A 49 0.53 -5.32 6.88
N ALA A 50 -0.53 -5.93 6.33
CA ALA A 50 -1.59 -5.20 5.64
C ALA A 50 -2.89 -5.22 6.45
N HIS A 51 -3.43 -4.04 6.72
CA HIS A 51 -4.73 -3.82 7.36
C HIS A 51 -5.67 -3.11 6.39
N GLY A 52 -6.06 -3.80 5.32
CA GLY A 52 -6.88 -3.23 4.26
C GLY A 52 -6.23 -2.01 3.61
N GLN A 53 -6.71 -0.83 4.02
CA GLN A 53 -6.25 0.49 3.56
C GLN A 53 -4.81 0.83 3.97
N LEU A 54 -4.22 0.11 4.93
CA LEU A 54 -2.88 0.39 5.44
C LEU A 54 -1.91 -0.73 5.09
N LEU A 55 -0.71 -0.38 4.64
CA LEU A 55 0.45 -1.25 4.61
C LEU A 55 1.48 -0.73 5.61
N VAL A 56 1.73 -1.52 6.65
CA VAL A 56 2.54 -1.15 7.81
C VAL A 56 3.87 -1.89 7.75
N PHE A 57 4.96 -1.15 7.88
CA PHE A 57 6.32 -1.64 8.04
C PHE A 57 6.72 -1.37 9.49
N VAL A 58 6.85 -2.43 10.29
CA VAL A 58 7.30 -2.34 11.70
C VAL A 58 8.73 -1.81 11.75
N THR A 59 9.56 -2.26 10.82
CA THR A 59 10.95 -1.81 10.65
C THR A 59 11.26 -1.79 9.16
N VAL A 60 11.68 -0.63 8.64
CA VAL A 60 12.05 -0.42 7.24
C VAL A 60 13.47 -0.92 7.00
N LEU A 61 13.65 -1.70 5.94
CA LEU A 61 14.93 -2.20 5.45
C LEU A 61 15.24 -1.61 4.06
N PRO A 62 16.50 -1.56 3.63
CA PRO A 62 16.87 -1.05 2.29
C PRO A 62 16.11 -1.75 1.16
N GLY A 63 15.85 -3.06 1.32
CA GLY A 63 15.09 -3.87 0.37
C GLY A 63 13.60 -3.54 0.30
N ASP A 64 13.06 -2.67 1.15
CA ASP A 64 11.67 -2.20 1.07
C ASP A 64 11.51 -1.01 0.12
N GLU A 65 12.60 -0.34 -0.29
CA GLU A 65 12.50 0.72 -1.29
C GLU A 65 11.81 0.20 -2.57
N GLY A 66 10.85 0.97 -3.08
CA GLY A 66 10.16 0.64 -4.32
C GLY A 66 8.89 1.44 -4.56
N THR A 67 8.23 1.13 -5.66
CA THR A 67 6.92 1.66 -6.00
C THR A 67 5.85 0.71 -5.48
N TYR A 68 4.97 1.22 -4.63
CA TYR A 68 3.87 0.48 -4.04
C TYR A 68 2.56 0.82 -4.73
N THR A 69 1.86 -0.20 -5.22
CA THR A 69 0.55 -0.08 -5.85
C THR A 69 -0.51 -0.62 -4.91
N CYS A 70 -1.45 0.25 -4.53
CA CYS A 70 -2.69 -0.17 -3.89
C CYS A 70 -3.74 -0.47 -4.96
N GLN A 71 -4.15 -1.73 -5.03
CA GLN A 71 -5.28 -2.17 -5.85
C GLN A 71 -6.51 -2.35 -4.97
N VAL A 72 -7.61 -1.75 -5.37
CA VAL A 72 -8.89 -1.82 -4.65
C VAL A 72 -9.94 -2.40 -5.59
N SER A 73 -10.55 -3.52 -5.22
CA SER A 73 -11.48 -4.25 -6.11
C SER A 73 -12.76 -4.69 -5.40
N ASN A 74 -13.87 -4.65 -6.14
CA ASN A 74 -15.14 -5.28 -5.76
C ASN A 74 -15.83 -5.89 -6.99
N SER A 75 -17.05 -6.41 -6.83
CA SER A 75 -17.82 -7.02 -7.93
C SER A 75 -18.15 -6.07 -9.08
N LEU A 76 -18.04 -4.76 -8.89
CA LEU A 76 -18.35 -3.75 -9.89
C LEU A 76 -17.10 -3.20 -10.60
N GLY A 77 -15.90 -3.50 -10.13
CA GLY A 77 -14.67 -3.06 -10.79
C GLY A 77 -13.43 -3.04 -9.92
N THR A 78 -12.35 -2.49 -10.49
CA THR A 78 -11.03 -2.37 -9.86
C THR A 78 -10.44 -0.99 -10.12
N ALA A 79 -9.77 -0.43 -9.12
CA ALA A 79 -9.00 0.81 -9.23
C ALA A 79 -7.59 0.58 -8.68
N ARG A 80 -6.58 1.28 -9.22
CA ARG A 80 -5.19 1.21 -8.78
C ARG A 80 -4.60 2.61 -8.59
N GLN A 81 -3.76 2.76 -7.57
CA GLN A 81 -2.96 3.97 -7.35
C GLN A 81 -1.59 3.59 -6.80
N ASN A 82 -0.58 4.39 -7.18
CA ASN A 82 0.81 4.13 -6.86
C ASN A 82 1.34 5.18 -5.88
N THR A 83 2.30 4.78 -5.06
CA THR A 83 3.13 5.66 -4.22
C THR A 83 4.56 5.16 -4.18
N ARG A 84 5.52 6.00 -3.79
CA ARG A 84 6.91 5.59 -3.61
C ARG A 84 7.29 5.54 -2.14
N LEU A 85 7.92 4.44 -1.72
CA LEU A 85 8.69 4.39 -0.47
C LEU A 85 10.18 4.53 -0.83
N THR A 86 10.82 5.56 -0.29
CA THR A 86 12.25 5.82 -0.44
C THR A 86 12.92 5.56 0.90
N VAL A 87 14.00 4.79 0.91
CA VAL A 87 14.73 4.47 2.14
C VAL A 87 15.98 5.36 2.21
N VAL A 88 16.21 6.00 3.36
CA VAL A 88 17.37 6.88 3.62
C VAL A 88 18.21 6.42 4.80
#